data_AF-A0A370CHM9-F1
#
_entry.id   AF-A0A370CHM9-F1
#
_cell.length_a   1.000
_cell.length_b   1.000
_cell.length_c   1.000
_cell.angle_alpha   90.00
_cell.angle_beta   90.00
_cell.angle_gamma   90.00
#
_symmetry.space_group_name_H-M   'P 1'
#
loop_
_entity.id
_entity.type
_entity.pdbx_description
1 polymer ?
#
loop_
_entity_poly.entity_id
_entity_poly.type
_entity_poly.pdbx_seq_one_letter_code
_entity_poly.pdbx_strand_id
1 'polypeptide(L)' 'MERSQKTDKSEFYSQFNLKDKTLPIEPLLADWEHFYNHQRPHASLNGKTPYEHYLALEKQIPIQTTVTEKYW' A
#
# COMPACT_ATOMS: atom_id res chain seq x y z
N MET A 1 -3.69 -0.82 8.40
CA MET A 1 -4.26 0.50 8.05
C MET A 1 -3.58 1.63 8.81
N GLU A 2 -3.52 1.64 10.15
CA GLU A 2 -2.98 2.82 10.86
C GLU A 2 -1.50 3.13 10.58
N ARG A 3 -0.64 2.12 10.38
CA ARG A 3 0.79 2.37 10.11
C ARG A 3 1.05 2.92 8.70
N SER A 4 0.33 2.43 7.68
CA SER A 4 0.48 2.95 6.32
C SER A 4 0.00 4.40 6.23
N GLN A 5 -1.19 4.69 6.79
CA GLN A 5 -1.73 6.05 6.83
C GLN A 5 -0.81 7.04 7.56
N LYS A 6 -0.16 6.59 8.64
CA LYS A 6 0.84 7.41 9.34
C LYS A 6 2.06 7.69 8.45
N THR A 7 2.57 6.68 7.76
CA THR A 7 3.71 6.81 6.86
C THR A 7 3.39 7.74 5.69
N ASP A 8 2.24 7.58 5.04
CA ASP A 8 1.82 8.44 3.93
C ASP A 8 1.72 9.91 4.40
N LYS A 9 1.16 10.13 5.60
CA LYS A 9 1.09 11.47 6.20
C LYS A 9 2.47 12.07 6.47
N SER A 10 3.43 11.28 6.96
CA SER A 10 4.75 11.79 7.34
C SER A 10 5.76 11.88 6.20
N GLU A 11 5.68 10.97 5.22
CA GLU A 11 6.67 10.86 4.13
C GLU A 11 6.18 11.54 2.84
N PHE A 12 4.89 11.42 2.49
CA PHE A 12 4.34 11.98 1.25
C PHE A 12 3.65 13.33 1.49
N TYR A 13 2.57 13.36 2.27
CA TYR A 13 1.75 14.57 2.43
C TYR A 13 2.47 15.72 3.15
N SER A 14 3.53 15.42 3.91
CA SER A 14 4.36 16.44 4.57
C SER A 14 5.18 17.28 3.58
N GLN A 15 5.40 16.78 2.36
CA GLN A 15 6.21 17.43 1.32
C GLN A 15 5.42 18.50 0.56
N PHE A 16 4.10 18.53 0.69
CA PHE A 16 3.21 19.34 -0.14
C PHE A 16 2.36 20.28 0.70
N ASN A 17 2.06 21.46 0.14
CA ASN A 17 1.02 22.32 0.68
C ASN A 17 -0.35 21.90 0.11
N LEU A 18 -1.12 21.12 0.89
CA LEU A 18 -2.42 20.60 0.44
C LEU A 18 -3.50 21.67 0.19
N LYS A 19 -3.24 22.94 0.54
CA LYS A 19 -4.12 24.06 0.21
C LYS A 19 -3.91 24.58 -1.21
N ASP A 20 -2.80 24.20 -1.85
CA ASP A 20 -2.50 24.57 -3.23
C ASP A 20 -3.31 23.70 -4.20
N LYS A 21 -4.24 24.33 -4.92
CA LYS A 21 -5.11 23.66 -5.90
C LYS A 21 -4.43 23.41 -7.25
N THR A 22 -3.24 23.97 -7.47
CA THR A 22 -2.47 23.80 -8.71
C THR A 22 -1.57 22.57 -8.67
N LEU A 23 -1.39 21.98 -7.48
CA LEU A 23 -0.59 20.79 -7.29
C LEU A 23 -1.25 19.56 -7.95
N PRO A 24 -0.55 18.84 -8.83
CA PRO A 24 -1.06 17.61 -9.43
C PRO A 24 -0.93 16.44 -8.44
N ILE A 25 -1.76 16.43 -7.39
CA ILE A 25 -1.64 15.47 -6.29
C ILE A 25 -1.90 14.02 -6.72
N GLU A 26 -2.84 13.79 -7.63
CA GLU A 26 -3.25 12.46 -8.09
C GLU A 26 -2.10 11.66 -8.75
N PRO A 27 -1.40 12.18 -9.77
CA PRO A 27 -0.28 11.45 -10.36
C PRO A 27 0.88 11.25 -9.38
N LEU A 28 1.14 12.23 -8.51
CA LEU A 28 2.18 12.10 -7.48
C LEU A 28 1.85 11.02 -6.46
N LEU A 29 0.58 10.90 -6.09
CA LEU A 29 0.11 9.85 -5.18
C LEU A 29 0.21 8.48 -5.84
N ALA A 30 -0.14 8.35 -7.12
CA ALA A 30 -0.01 7.10 -7.86
C ALA A 30 1.47 6.64 -7.93
N ASP A 31 2.39 7.57 -8.20
CA ASP A 31 3.83 7.28 -8.21
C ASP A 31 4.32 6.86 -6.81
N TRP A 32 3.86 7.55 -5.76
CA TRP A 32 4.18 7.21 -4.37
C TRP A 32 3.68 5.82 -4.00
N GLU A 33 2.42 5.50 -4.30
CA GLU A 33 1.83 4.18 -4.03
C GLU A 33 2.57 3.08 -4.80
N HIS A 34 2.94 3.34 -6.06
CA HIS A 34 3.73 2.39 -6.84
C HIS A 34 5.10 2.15 -6.20
N PHE A 35 5.83 3.21 -5.86
CA PHE A 35 7.11 3.11 -5.18
C PHE A 35 6.98 2.32 -3.87
N TYR A 36 6.03 2.69 -3.01
CA TYR A 36 5.84 2.07 -1.70
C TYR A 36 5.49 0.58 -1.82
N ASN A 37 4.61 0.21 -2.73
CA ASN A 37 4.11 -1.16 -2.85
C ASN A 37 5.01 -2.08 -3.67
N HIS A 38 5.73 -1.56 -4.67
CA HIS A 38 6.47 -2.38 -5.65
C HIS A 38 7.98 -2.21 -5.61
N GLN A 39 8.51 -1.15 -4.99
CA GLN A 39 9.94 -0.84 -5.05
C GLN A 39 10.58 -0.74 -3.67
N ARG A 40 9.83 -0.33 -2.64
CA ARG A 40 10.35 -0.11 -1.30
C ARG A 40 10.54 -1.45 -0.54
N PRO A 41 11.78 -1.82 -0.19
CA PRO A 41 12.01 -2.96 0.68
C PRO A 41 11.57 -2.65 2.10
N HIS A 42 10.81 -3.56 2.72
CA HIS A 42 10.31 -3.38 4.09
C HIS A 42 11.02 -4.34 5.04
N ALA A 43 11.65 -3.81 6.09
CA ALA A 43 12.37 -4.63 7.07
C ALA A 43 11.46 -5.66 7.77
N SER A 44 10.20 -5.28 8.04
CA SER A 44 9.19 -6.19 8.61
C SER A 44 8.76 -7.31 7.66
N LEU A 45 9.06 -7.19 6.36
CA LEU A 45 8.81 -8.19 5.32
C LEU A 45 10.13 -8.85 4.88
N ASN A 46 11.15 -8.87 5.74
CA ASN A 46 12.47 -9.43 5.44
C ASN A 46 13.12 -8.82 4.19
N GLY A 47 12.91 -7.52 3.98
CA GLY A 47 13.46 -6.79 2.83
C GLY A 47 12.65 -6.93 1.54
N LYS A 48 11.55 -7.69 1.55
CA LYS A 48 10.63 -7.77 0.41
C LYS A 48 9.73 -6.55 0.33
N THR A 49 9.18 -6.32 -0.85
CA THR A 49 8.13 -5.33 -1.08
C THR A 49 6.78 -5.88 -0.62
N PRO A 50 5.79 -5.01 -0.31
CA PRO A 50 4.43 -5.44 -0.01
C PRO A 50 3.84 -6.32 -1.12
N TYR A 51 4.10 -5.98 -2.37
CA TYR A 51 3.63 -6.74 -3.52
C TYR A 51 4.25 -8.15 -3.61
N GLU A 52 5.57 -8.28 -3.42
CA GLU A 52 6.23 -9.60 -3.38
C GLU A 52 5.70 -10.47 -2.23
N HIS A 53 5.44 -9.86 -1.08
CA HIS A 53 4.84 -10.56 0.05
C HIS A 53 3.41 -11.03 -0.25
N TYR A 54 2.61 -10.20 -0.94
CA TYR A 54 1.28 -10.58 -1.41
C TYR A 54 1.35 -11.79 -2.36
N LEU A 55 2.22 -11.75 -3.37
CA LEU A 55 2.39 -12.86 -4.32
C LEU A 55 2.75 -14.19 -3.65
N ALA A 56 3.57 -14.14 -2.58
CA ALA A 56 3.91 -15.33 -1.81
C ALA A 56 2.70 -15.97 -1.09
N LEU A 57 1.72 -15.14 -0.71
CA LEU A 57 0.53 -15.56 0.03
C LEU A 57 -0.70 -15.77 -0.85
N GLU A 58 -0.67 -15.37 -2.12
CA GLU A 58 -1.81 -15.37 -3.03
C GLU A 58 -2.59 -16.69 -3.00
N LYS A 59 -1.88 -17.82 -3.07
CA LYS A 59 -2.47 -19.17 -3.06
C LYS A 59 -3.15 -19.56 -1.74
N GLN A 60 -2.81 -18.88 -0.66
CA GLN A 60 -3.34 -19.12 0.69
C GLN A 60 -4.49 -18.18 1.04
N ILE A 61 -4.70 -17.11 0.26
CA ILE A 61 -5.77 -16.15 0.48
C ILE A 61 -7.06 -16.80 -0.06
N PRO A 62 -8.03 -17.15 0.81
CA PRO A 62 -9.26 -17.76 0.35
C PRO A 62 -10.10 -16.72 -0.41
N ILE A 63 -10.70 -17.15 -1.52
CA ILE A 63 -11.65 -16.32 -2.25
C ILE A 63 -12.97 -16.22 -1.47
N GLN A 64 -13.69 -15.12 -1.66
CA GLN A 64 -14.91 -14.83 -0.91
C GLN A 64 -15.93 -15.98 -0.96
N THR A 65 -16.07 -16.66 -2.10
CA THR A 65 -16.99 -17.80 -2.25
C THR A 65 -16.61 -18.96 -1.33
N THR A 66 -15.33 -19.35 -1.28
CA THR A 66 -14.83 -20.41 -0.39
C THR A 66 -14.99 -20.06 1.09
N VAL A 67 -14.82 -18.78 1.44
CA VAL A 67 -15.11 -18.32 2.81
C VAL A 67 -16.60 -18.42 3.10
N THR A 68 -17.44 -17.98 2.17
CA THR A 68 -18.90 -18.02 2.37
C THR A 68 -19.39 -19.45 2.57
N GLU A 69 -19.01 -20.40 1.70
CA GLU A 69 -19.38 -21.82 1.80
C GLU A 69 -18.94 -22.50 3.10
N LYS A 70 -17.86 -22.03 3.72
CA LYS A 70 -17.28 -22.65 4.92
C LYS A 70 -17.91 -22.13 6.22
N TYR A 71 -18.41 -20.90 6.25
CA TYR A 71 -18.80 -20.20 7.47
C TYR A 71 -20.26 -19.74 7.50
N TRP A 72 -20.98 -19.84 6.38
CA TRP A 72 -22.41 -19.54 6.26
C TRP A 72 -23.17 -20.77 5.77
#